data_AF-A0A533ZLI6-F1
#
_entry.id   AF-A0A533ZLI6-F1
#
_cell.length_a   1.000
_cell.length_b   1.000
_cell.length_c   1.000
_cell.angle_alpha   90.00
_cell.angle_beta   90.00
_cell.angle_gamma   90.00
#
_symmetry.space_group_name_H-M   'P 1'
#
loop_
_entity.id
_entity.type
_entity.pdbx_description
1 polymer ?
#
loop_
_entity_poly.entity_id
_entity_poly.type
_entity_poly.pdbx_seq_one_letter_code
_entity_poly.pdbx_strand_id
1 'polypeptide(L)'
;MQRTTVWNGPQFGLLNVSLVIAVFLSSGCSYLFYPRAEEFLEKAKGATGVETMLNLAAMLEATAKAAHGGQGYDAPLNDLHNQFHALKGAFCQVTKEQASTPA
;
A
#
# COMPACT_ATOMS: atom_id res chain seq x y z
N MET A 1 -41.66 34.55 -18.91
CA MET A 1 -40.71 33.41 -18.94
C MET A 1 -39.94 33.43 -17.62
N GLN A 2 -40.40 32.72 -16.59
CA GLN A 2 -39.71 32.63 -15.29
C GLN A 2 -38.63 31.56 -15.36
N ARG A 3 -37.38 31.90 -15.02
CA ARG A 3 -36.27 30.94 -14.89
C ARG A 3 -35.94 30.82 -13.41
N THR A 4 -36.46 29.76 -12.78
CA THR A 4 -36.05 29.32 -11.45
C THR A 4 -34.77 28.49 -11.58
N THR A 5 -33.61 29.09 -11.30
CA THR A 5 -32.40 28.31 -11.00
C THR A 5 -32.25 28.25 -9.49
N VAL A 6 -32.61 27.09 -8.95
CA VAL A 6 -32.46 26.67 -7.57
C VAL A 6 -30.98 26.75 -7.19
N TRP A 7 -30.64 27.64 -6.26
CA TRP A 7 -29.35 27.62 -5.57
C TRP A 7 -29.38 26.45 -4.57
N ASN A 8 -28.74 25.33 -4.93
CA ASN A 8 -28.54 24.21 -4.01
C ASN A 8 -27.40 24.55 -3.03
N GLY A 9 -27.72 24.55 -1.74
CA GLY A 9 -26.84 24.90 -0.63
C GLY A 9 -25.72 23.88 -0.31
N PRO A 10 -25.14 23.95 0.90
CA PRO A 10 -23.81 23.39 1.26
C PRO A 10 -23.72 21.85 1.31
N GLN A 11 -24.76 21.13 0.88
CA GLN A 11 -24.83 19.68 0.88
C GLN A 11 -23.83 19.01 -0.09
N PHE A 12 -23.37 19.73 -1.13
CA PHE A 12 -22.34 19.23 -2.04
C PHE A 12 -20.95 19.13 -1.41
N GLY A 13 -20.66 19.89 -0.34
CA GLY A 13 -19.38 19.84 0.35
C GLY A 13 -19.22 18.60 1.24
N LEU A 14 -20.29 18.20 1.92
CA LEU A 14 -20.25 17.11 2.90
C LEU A 14 -20.15 15.73 2.24
N LEU A 15 -20.80 15.54 1.08
CA LEU A 15 -20.78 14.27 0.35
C LEU A 15 -19.37 13.92 -0.15
N ASN A 16 -18.59 14.92 -0.57
CA ASN A 16 -17.21 14.74 -1.04
C ASN A 16 -16.25 14.38 0.12
N VAL A 17 -16.44 14.97 1.30
CA VAL A 17 -15.62 14.67 2.48
C VAL A 17 -15.86 13.24 2.96
N SER A 18 -17.12 12.77 2.97
CA SER A 18 -17.45 11.40 3.37
C SER A 18 -16.88 10.34 2.42
N LEU A 19 -16.84 10.60 1.11
CA LEU A 19 -16.22 9.70 0.13
C LEU A 19 -14.71 9.58 0.33
N VAL A 20 -14.04 10.71 0.56
CA VAL A 20 -12.60 10.74 0.82
C VAL A 20 -12.26 9.95 2.09
N ILE A 21 -13.01 10.16 3.18
CA ILE A 21 -12.85 9.42 4.44
C ILE A 21 -13.11 7.92 4.23
N ALA A 22 -14.14 7.54 3.47
CA ALA A 22 -14.43 6.14 3.18
C ALA A 22 -13.28 5.46 2.41
N VAL A 23 -12.67 6.13 1.43
CA VAL A 23 -11.50 5.62 0.69
C VAL A 23 -10.28 5.47 1.60
N PHE A 24 -10.04 6.40 2.51
CA PHE A 24 -8.94 6.30 3.49
C PHE A 24 -9.15 5.16 4.50
N LEU A 25 -10.39 4.91 4.92
CA LEU A 25 -10.72 3.86 5.89
C LEU A 25 -10.78 2.46 5.25
N SER A 26 -11.20 2.36 3.98
CA SER A 26 -11.35 1.07 3.30
C SER A 26 -10.05 0.54 2.70
N SER A 27 -9.05 1.41 2.48
CA SER A 27 -7.79 1.03 1.82
C SER A 27 -6.78 0.34 2.74
N GLY A 28 -7.12 0.00 3.99
CA GLY A 28 -6.17 -0.64 4.90
C GLY A 28 -4.94 0.24 5.20
N CYS A 29 -3.97 -0.28 5.94
CA CYS A 29 -2.97 0.52 6.67
C CYS A 29 -2.13 1.56 5.92
N SER A 30 -2.10 1.64 4.57
CA SER A 30 -1.74 2.87 3.81
C SER A 30 -1.79 2.77 2.25
N TYR A 31 -2.63 1.92 1.63
CA TYR A 31 -2.55 1.59 0.18
C TYR A 31 -2.69 2.76 -0.81
N LEU A 32 -3.30 3.89 -0.42
CA LEU A 32 -3.48 5.05 -1.32
C LEU A 32 -2.16 5.67 -1.79
N PHE A 33 -1.09 5.59 -1.00
CA PHE A 33 0.18 6.26 -1.28
C PHE A 33 1.21 5.38 -2.02
N TYR A 34 0.91 4.10 -2.21
CA TYR A 34 1.83 3.13 -2.82
C TYR A 34 1.08 2.17 -3.75
N PRO A 35 0.71 2.63 -4.96
CA PRO A 35 -0.21 1.92 -5.85
C PRO A 35 0.30 0.56 -6.35
N ARG A 36 1.59 0.25 -6.15
CA ARG A 36 2.22 -1.01 -6.56
C ARG A 36 2.56 -1.97 -5.41
N ALA A 37 2.29 -1.61 -4.15
CA ALA A 37 2.63 -2.50 -3.03
C ALA A 37 1.94 -3.88 -3.13
N GLU A 38 0.71 -3.91 -3.65
CA GLU A 38 -0.04 -5.16 -3.87
C GLU A 38 0.62 -6.08 -4.89
N GLU A 39 1.20 -5.52 -5.96
CA GLU A 39 1.95 -6.29 -6.97
C GLU A 39 3.13 -7.03 -6.34
N PHE A 40 3.88 -6.36 -5.46
CA PHE A 40 5.01 -6.96 -4.77
C PHE A 40 4.59 -7.95 -3.68
N LEU A 41 3.47 -7.70 -2.99
CA LEU A 41 2.91 -8.64 -2.02
C LEU A 41 2.46 -9.94 -2.70
N GLU A 42 1.77 -9.86 -3.84
CA GLU A 42 1.36 -11.04 -4.60
C GLU A 42 2.56 -11.80 -5.18
N LYS A 43 3.62 -11.09 -5.65
CA LYS A 43 4.87 -11.74 -6.08
C LYS A 43 5.59 -12.49 -4.96
N ALA A 44 5.52 -11.98 -3.73
CA ALA A 44 6.21 -12.56 -2.58
C ALA A 44 5.41 -13.66 -1.85
N LYS A 45 4.13 -13.84 -2.19
CA LYS A 45 3.20 -14.71 -1.48
C LYS A 45 3.71 -16.15 -1.36
N GLY A 46 3.92 -16.59 -0.12
CA GLY A 46 4.28 -17.96 0.24
C GLY A 46 3.11 -18.75 0.83
N ALA A 47 3.36 -19.99 1.22
CA ALA A 47 2.37 -20.83 1.90
C ALA A 47 2.00 -20.30 3.29
N THR A 48 2.87 -19.50 3.91
CA THR A 48 2.62 -18.85 5.21
C THR A 48 2.93 -17.36 5.18
N GLY A 49 2.43 -16.61 6.17
CA GLY A 49 2.79 -15.20 6.36
C GLY A 49 4.29 -15.00 6.61
N VAL A 50 4.94 -15.91 7.34
CA VAL A 50 6.39 -15.88 7.58
C VAL A 50 7.18 -16.07 6.28
N GLU A 51 6.79 -17.05 5.46
CA GLU A 51 7.40 -17.28 4.16
C GLU A 51 7.21 -16.08 3.22
N THR A 52 6.02 -15.46 3.24
CA THR A 52 5.75 -14.23 2.49
C THR A 52 6.68 -13.09 2.91
N MET A 53 6.92 -12.91 4.21
CA MET A 53 7.86 -11.90 4.73
C MET A 53 9.31 -12.20 4.31
N LEU A 54 9.73 -13.46 4.34
CA LEU A 54 11.09 -13.86 3.92
C LEU A 54 11.31 -13.62 2.42
N ASN A 55 10.36 -13.99 1.58
CA ASN A 55 10.41 -13.75 0.14
C ASN A 55 10.48 -12.25 -0.17
N LEU A 56 9.71 -11.44 0.56
CA LEU A 56 9.68 -10.01 0.37
C LEU A 56 10.98 -9.32 0.86
N ALA A 57 11.60 -9.84 1.92
CA ALA A 57 12.92 -9.40 2.36
C ALA A 57 14.02 -9.69 1.32
N ALA A 58 13.97 -10.86 0.66
CA ALA A 58 14.90 -11.20 -0.41
C ALA A 58 14.74 -10.28 -1.64
N MET A 59 13.50 -9.95 -2.02
CA MET A 59 13.23 -8.99 -3.09
C MET A 59 13.75 -7.58 -2.78
N LEU A 60 13.58 -7.12 -1.54
CA LEU A 60 14.11 -5.85 -1.06
C LEU A 60 15.63 -5.79 -1.19
N GLU A 61 16.33 -6.85 -0.77
CA GLU A 61 17.78 -6.95 -0.88
C GLU A 61 18.25 -6.92 -2.34
N ALA A 62 17.61 -7.68 -3.23
CA ALA A 62 17.93 -7.70 -4.65
C ALA A 62 17.73 -6.31 -5.30
N THR A 63 16.65 -5.61 -4.95
CA THR A 63 16.36 -4.27 -5.45
C THR A 63 17.37 -3.26 -4.93
N ALA A 64 17.74 -3.32 -3.65
CA ALA A 64 18.76 -2.45 -3.07
C ALA A 64 20.13 -2.64 -3.75
N LYS A 65 20.51 -3.88 -4.08
CA LYS A 65 21.71 -4.18 -4.88
C LYS A 65 21.63 -3.60 -6.29
N ALA A 66 20.48 -3.71 -6.95
CA ALA A 66 20.27 -3.14 -8.28
C ALA A 66 20.27 -1.60 -8.28
N ALA A 67 19.82 -0.97 -7.19
CA ALA A 67 19.87 0.47 -7.00
C ALA A 67 21.30 0.99 -6.71
N HIS A 68 22.20 0.11 -6.25
CA HIS A 68 23.55 0.48 -5.86
C HIS A 68 24.50 0.50 -7.09
N GLY A 69 24.83 1.71 -7.58
CA GLY A 69 25.95 1.93 -8.51
C GLY A 69 25.62 2.44 -9.93
N GLY A 70 24.39 2.86 -10.24
CA GLY A 70 24.00 3.32 -11.59
C GLY A 70 23.57 4.79 -11.65
N GLN A 71 23.93 5.50 -12.72
CA GLN A 71 23.38 6.85 -13.02
C GLN A 71 21.97 6.71 -13.62
N GLY A 72 20.95 6.73 -12.77
CA GLY A 72 19.53 6.60 -13.18
C GLY A 72 18.67 6.06 -12.03
N TYR A 73 18.45 6.88 -11.01
CA TYR A 73 18.08 6.45 -9.66
C TYR A 73 16.59 6.22 -9.39
N ASP A 74 15.71 6.46 -10.36
CA ASP A 74 14.31 6.65 -9.99
C ASP A 74 13.54 5.33 -9.86
N ALA A 75 13.73 4.39 -10.78
CA ALA A 75 12.94 3.16 -10.81
C ALA A 75 13.32 2.16 -9.69
N PRO A 76 14.60 1.81 -9.46
CA PRO A 76 14.97 0.87 -8.39
C PRO A 76 14.67 1.43 -6.99
N LEU A 77 14.86 2.73 -6.76
CA LEU A 77 14.51 3.34 -5.47
C LEU A 77 13.00 3.42 -5.26
N ASN A 78 12.23 3.70 -6.31
CA ASN A 78 10.77 3.66 -6.24
C ASN A 78 10.26 2.23 -5.96
N ASP A 79 10.84 1.21 -6.60
CA ASP A 79 10.52 -0.18 -6.31
C ASP A 79 10.90 -0.54 -4.87
N LEU A 80 12.05 -0.09 -4.38
CA LEU A 80 12.50 -0.31 -3.00
C LEU A 80 11.54 0.33 -1.98
N HIS A 81 11.08 1.55 -2.22
CA HIS A 81 10.09 2.25 -1.39
C HIS A 81 8.76 1.47 -1.32
N ASN A 82 8.23 1.03 -2.47
CA ASN A 82 6.98 0.27 -2.51
C ASN A 82 7.10 -1.10 -1.80
N GLN A 83 8.27 -1.74 -1.89
CA GLN A 83 8.52 -3.02 -1.21
C GLN A 83 8.59 -2.86 0.32
N PHE A 84 9.15 -1.78 0.86
CA PHE A 84 9.12 -1.55 2.32
C PHE A 84 7.68 -1.40 2.86
N HIS A 85 6.80 -0.79 2.07
CA HIS A 85 5.38 -0.69 2.42
C HIS A 85 4.67 -2.04 2.37
N ALA A 86 4.98 -2.87 1.38
CA ALA A 86 4.47 -4.24 1.32
C ALA A 86 4.93 -5.08 2.53
N LEU A 87 6.19 -4.91 2.98
CA LEU A 87 6.71 -5.58 4.17
C LEU A 87 5.94 -5.20 5.44
N LYS A 88 5.74 -3.89 5.65
CA LYS A 88 4.92 -3.39 6.76
C LYS A 88 3.48 -3.94 6.70
N GLY A 89 2.89 -4.01 5.50
CA GLY A 89 1.58 -4.61 5.29
C GLY A 89 1.51 -6.08 5.69
N ALA A 90 2.52 -6.87 5.29
CA ALA A 90 2.63 -8.28 5.66
C ALA A 90 2.76 -8.46 7.19
N PHE A 91 3.55 -7.62 7.87
CA PHE A 91 3.63 -7.63 9.34
C PHE A 91 2.26 -7.39 10.00
N CYS A 92 1.43 -6.49 9.45
CA CYS A 92 0.08 -6.26 9.98
C CYS A 92 -0.88 -7.45 9.81
N GLN A 93 -0.54 -8.45 8.98
CA GLN A 93 -1.35 -9.64 8.75
C GLN A 93 -0.92 -10.84 9.61
N VAL A 94 0.22 -10.75 10.30
CA VAL A 94 0.68 -11.78 11.23
C VAL A 94 -0.19 -11.73 12.49
N THR A 95 -0.90 -12.83 12.79
CA THR A 95 -1.70 -12.92 14.02
C THR A 95 -0.82 -13.09 15.26
N LYS A 96 -1.40 -12.83 16.44
CA LYS A 96 -0.69 -12.99 17.71
C LYS A 96 -0.23 -14.43 17.93
N GLU A 97 -1.05 -15.40 17.53
CA GLU A 97 -0.77 -16.83 17.58
C GLU A 97 0.41 -17.18 16.68
N GLN A 98 0.40 -16.70 15.42
CA GLN A 98 1.48 -16.90 14.45
C GLN A 98 2.81 -16.27 14.93
N ALA A 99 2.76 -15.09 15.57
CA ALA A 99 3.93 -14.45 16.13
C ALA A 99 4.51 -15.20 17.35
N SER A 100 3.68 -15.96 18.06
CA SER A 100 4.08 -16.71 19.26
C SER A 100 4.61 -18.13 18.98
N THR A 101 4.48 -18.61 17.74
CA THR A 101 5.05 -19.87 17.26
C THR A 101 6.00 -19.58 16.11
N PRO A 102 7.31 -19.41 16.38
CA PRO A 102 8.32 -19.34 15.34
C PRO A 102 8.26 -20.62 14.48
N ALA A 103 8.40 -20.45 13.16
CA ALA A 103 8.54 -21.56 12.21
C ALA A 103 9.88 -22.30 12.40
#